data_AF-A0A813FIJ6-F1
#
_entry.id   AF-A0A813FIJ6-F1
#
_cell.length_a   1.000
_cell.length_b   1.000
_cell.length_c   1.000
_cell.angle_alpha   90.00
_cell.angle_beta   90.00
_cell.angle_gamma   90.00
#
_symmetry.space_group_name_H-M   'P 1'
#
loop_
_entity.id
_entity.type
_entity.pdbx_description
1 polymer ?
#
loop_
_entity_poly.entity_id
_entity_poly.type
_entity_poly.pdbx_seq_one_letter_code
_entity_poly.pdbx_strand_id
1 'polypeptide(L)'
;MKELLVEVEMSPDGTPRLEAALGRLSSQAACDFEAVRLHFKDWKIATDDDGQIVDDNHNINNNNNSLRYSRLPGEDDQRMSEVVAHVKLALLLATATASCFRSVIISGWPSPTLLVVLLEAIKHNAGILSCRVVLVGTSINDKTVLALAEAIRLNPVLQSCTLRLGGTPISDQAGLALAGAIRHNEVLQSCELELGNTSISDQTGLALAGAIRHNEVLQSCTLELDGTSISDQTGLALAEAITHNAGLQSCELELGNTSISDQTGLALAGAIRHNEVLQHCTLDLGGTSISDQTGLALAEAITHNAGLQSCELGLGETSIGDQTGLALAEAIRLNAVLQSFTLELRDTSISEQTGAALSEAVVQANATLTSMTLSPALSESACRALERNQELPSLWCHLVRVARRSASRNLQDIVSAMSEQAFCREVFKFLLPPGYFEQQQQRQRQQRQEQQQQQCPLVH
;
A
#
# COMPACT_ATOMS: atom_id res chain seq x y z
N MET A 1 18.04 -3.73 -1.48
CA MET A 1 18.05 -4.48 -2.76
C MET A 1 19.07 -3.81 -3.68
N LYS A 2 20.07 -4.54 -4.19
CA LYS A 2 20.98 -4.01 -5.22
C LYS A 2 20.29 -4.13 -6.59
N GLU A 3 20.08 -3.00 -7.27
CA GLU A 3 19.42 -2.94 -8.58
C GLU A 3 20.44 -2.82 -9.72
N LEU A 4 20.27 -3.63 -10.76
CA LEU A 4 20.98 -3.46 -12.03
C LEU A 4 20.14 -2.58 -12.96
N LEU A 5 20.56 -1.33 -13.18
CA LEU A 5 19.97 -0.45 -14.18
C LEU A 5 20.46 -0.78 -15.58
N VAL A 6 19.53 -1.18 -16.44
CA VAL A 6 19.73 -1.41 -17.87
C VAL A 6 18.93 -0.35 -18.64
N GLU A 7 19.66 0.62 -19.14
CA GLU A 7 19.09 1.67 -19.99
C GLU A 7 18.95 1.13 -21.41
N VAL A 8 17.75 1.26 -21.96
CA VAL A 8 17.43 0.91 -23.34
C VAL A 8 17.25 2.22 -24.09
N GLU A 9 18.28 2.59 -24.85
CA GLU A 9 18.22 3.76 -25.73
C GLU A 9 17.34 3.46 -26.94
N MET A 10 16.54 4.44 -27.35
CA MET A 10 15.81 4.39 -28.60
C MET A 10 16.71 4.87 -29.74
N SER A 11 16.76 4.15 -30.85
CA SER A 11 17.33 4.68 -32.07
C SER A 11 16.43 5.75 -32.69
N PRO A 12 16.97 6.57 -33.62
CA PRO A 12 16.23 7.65 -34.26
C PRO A 12 14.96 7.21 -35.03
N ASP A 13 14.84 5.92 -35.34
CA ASP A 13 13.67 5.29 -35.97
C ASP A 13 12.61 4.82 -34.96
N GLY A 14 12.80 5.09 -33.66
CA GLY A 14 11.87 4.67 -32.61
C GLY A 14 12.01 3.20 -32.21
N THR A 15 13.11 2.53 -32.55
CA THR A 15 13.36 1.14 -32.15
C THR A 15 14.29 1.06 -30.93
N PRO A 16 14.08 0.12 -29.98
CA PRO A 16 14.95 -0.01 -28.81
C PRO A 16 16.27 -0.72 -29.17
N ARG A 17 17.41 -0.11 -28.81
CA ARG A 17 18.76 -0.68 -28.99
C ARG A 17 19.07 -1.75 -27.94
N LEU A 18 18.45 -2.91 -28.12
CA LEU A 18 18.47 -4.00 -27.14
C LEU A 18 19.80 -4.78 -27.06
N GLU A 19 20.68 -4.73 -28.06
CA GLU A 19 21.93 -5.51 -28.03
C GLU A 19 22.90 -5.08 -26.91
N ALA A 20 23.02 -3.77 -26.66
CA ALA A 20 23.81 -3.25 -25.54
C ALA A 20 23.21 -3.64 -24.19
N ALA A 21 21.88 -3.61 -24.07
CA ALA A 21 21.13 -4.04 -22.90
C ALA A 21 21.33 -5.54 -22.61
N LEU A 22 21.24 -6.39 -23.64
CA LEU A 22 21.47 -7.83 -23.56
C LEU A 22 22.93 -8.16 -23.19
N GLY A 23 23.90 -7.39 -23.70
CA GLY A 23 25.31 -7.51 -23.32
C GLY A 23 25.55 -7.21 -21.84
N ARG A 24 24.90 -6.17 -21.29
CA ARG A 24 24.99 -5.85 -19.85
C ARG A 24 24.30 -6.90 -18.99
N LEU A 25 23.12 -7.36 -19.38
CA LEU A 25 22.40 -8.42 -18.67
C LEU A 25 23.21 -9.73 -18.63
N SER A 26 23.75 -10.16 -19.77
CA SER A 26 24.53 -11.40 -19.84
C SER A 26 25.88 -11.34 -19.12
N SER A 27 26.59 -10.20 -19.18
CA SER A 27 27.88 -10.02 -18.50
C SER A 27 27.77 -9.80 -17.00
N GLN A 28 26.65 -9.25 -16.52
CA GLN A 28 26.46 -8.88 -15.10
C GLN A 28 25.46 -9.78 -14.36
N ALA A 29 24.84 -10.76 -15.04
CA ALA A 29 23.97 -11.78 -14.43
C ALA A 29 24.67 -12.68 -13.39
N ALA A 30 26.00 -12.64 -13.30
CA ALA A 30 26.80 -13.36 -12.31
C ALA A 30 27.12 -12.55 -11.04
N CYS A 31 26.67 -11.29 -10.94
CA CYS A 31 26.98 -10.37 -9.83
C CYS A 31 25.79 -10.21 -8.86
N ASP A 32 26.06 -9.72 -7.63
CA ASP A 32 25.19 -9.49 -6.44
C ASP A 32 23.83 -8.76 -6.62
N PHE A 33 23.23 -8.69 -7.81
CA PHE A 33 22.00 -7.95 -8.07
C PHE A 33 20.76 -8.83 -7.87
N GLU A 34 19.79 -8.30 -7.12
CA GLU A 34 18.51 -8.98 -6.81
C GLU A 34 17.38 -8.52 -7.73
N ALA A 35 17.55 -7.35 -8.37
CA ALA A 35 16.58 -6.75 -9.26
C ALA A 35 17.21 -6.23 -10.55
N VAL A 36 16.44 -6.28 -11.63
CA VAL A 36 16.79 -5.68 -12.93
C VAL A 36 15.79 -4.57 -13.26
N ARG A 37 16.29 -3.37 -13.57
CA ARG A 37 15.49 -2.24 -14.01
C ARG A 37 15.73 -1.98 -15.49
N LEU A 38 14.72 -2.25 -16.33
CA LEU A 38 14.67 -1.92 -17.74
C LEU A 38 14.06 -0.53 -17.88
N HIS A 39 14.91 0.49 -18.10
CA HIS A 39 14.47 1.86 -18.28
C HIS A 39 14.66 2.28 -19.74
N PHE A 40 13.57 2.59 -20.41
CA PHE A 40 13.55 3.07 -21.79
C PHE A 40 13.64 4.60 -21.79
N LYS A 41 14.65 5.16 -22.44
CA LYS A 41 14.92 6.61 -22.42
C LYS A 41 14.43 7.31 -23.69
N ASP A 42 14.15 8.62 -23.55
CA ASP A 42 13.98 9.58 -24.65
C ASP A 42 12.82 9.29 -25.62
N TRP A 43 11.72 8.70 -25.13
CA TRP A 43 10.50 8.62 -25.92
C TRP A 43 9.77 9.97 -25.93
N LYS A 44 9.81 10.65 -27.08
CA LYS A 44 8.89 11.75 -27.39
C LYS A 44 7.76 11.18 -28.23
N ILE A 45 6.52 11.42 -27.81
CA ILE A 45 5.35 11.16 -28.65
C ILE A 45 5.55 11.91 -29.97
N ALA A 46 5.48 11.19 -31.10
CA ALA A 46 5.52 11.83 -32.40
C ALA A 46 4.32 12.78 -32.47
N THR A 47 4.59 14.08 -32.58
CA THR A 47 3.57 15.08 -32.87
C THR A 47 3.62 15.41 -34.34
N ASP A 48 2.46 15.64 -34.98
CA ASP A 48 2.41 16.18 -36.32
C ASP A 48 2.96 17.62 -36.33
N ASP A 49 3.04 18.20 -37.52
CA ASP A 49 3.54 19.57 -37.71
C ASP A 49 2.68 20.62 -36.96
N ASP A 50 1.46 20.26 -36.55
CA ASP A 50 0.52 21.09 -35.78
C ASP A 50 0.60 20.84 -34.25
N GLY A 51 1.50 19.95 -33.80
CA GLY A 51 1.69 19.63 -32.38
C GLY A 51 0.63 18.67 -31.81
N GLN A 52 -0.21 18.06 -32.65
CA GLN A 52 -1.14 17.00 -32.24
C GLN A 52 -0.40 15.67 -32.21
N ILE A 53 -0.76 14.80 -31.25
CA ILE A 53 -0.20 13.43 -31.19
C ILE A 53 -0.55 12.70 -32.49
N VAL A 54 0.47 12.23 -33.23
CA VAL A 54 0.26 11.35 -34.38
C VAL A 54 -0.22 10.01 -33.85
N ASP A 55 -1.53 9.83 -33.78
CA ASP A 55 -2.14 8.56 -33.45
C ASP A 55 -2.24 7.73 -34.74
N ASP A 56 -1.34 6.75 -34.89
CA ASP A 56 -1.38 5.74 -35.96
C ASP A 56 -2.68 4.89 -35.94
N ASN A 57 -3.61 5.13 -34.99
CA ASN A 57 -4.83 4.35 -34.79
C ASN A 57 -6.12 4.91 -35.42
N HIS A 58 -6.06 5.88 -36.34
CA HIS A 58 -7.28 6.40 -36.98
C HIS A 58 -8.06 5.40 -37.88
N ASN A 59 -7.77 4.10 -37.84
CA ASN A 59 -8.51 3.11 -38.63
C ASN A 59 -8.65 1.71 -38.02
N ILE A 60 -9.04 1.58 -36.75
CA ILE A 60 -9.52 0.29 -36.22
C ILE A 60 -11.02 0.36 -35.95
N ASN A 61 -11.76 0.19 -37.04
CA ASN A 61 -13.19 -0.08 -37.00
C ASN A 61 -13.44 -1.42 -36.29
N ASN A 62 -14.46 -1.44 -35.43
CA ASN A 62 -14.95 -2.60 -34.71
C ASN A 62 -15.19 -3.80 -35.64
N ASN A 63 -14.90 -4.99 -35.13
CA ASN A 63 -15.20 -6.32 -35.70
C ASN A 63 -14.15 -6.88 -36.69
N ASN A 64 -13.14 -7.60 -36.17
CA ASN A 64 -12.82 -8.96 -36.63
C ASN A 64 -11.67 -9.60 -35.83
N ASN A 65 -11.91 -10.83 -35.39
CA ASN A 65 -11.07 -11.65 -34.53
C ASN A 65 -9.93 -12.35 -35.31
N SER A 66 -9.16 -11.61 -36.10
CA SER A 66 -7.92 -12.13 -36.71
C SER A 66 -6.96 -10.97 -37.01
N LEU A 67 -5.77 -10.99 -36.39
CA LEU A 67 -4.66 -10.10 -36.73
C LEU A 67 -4.30 -10.26 -38.22
N ARG A 68 -4.75 -9.33 -39.07
CA ARG A 68 -4.26 -9.18 -40.44
C ARG A 68 -3.62 -7.81 -40.59
N TYR A 69 -2.30 -7.78 -40.47
CA TYR A 69 -1.48 -6.61 -40.80
C TYR A 69 -1.43 -6.44 -42.33
N SER A 70 -1.82 -5.28 -42.84
CA SER A 70 -1.66 -4.92 -44.25
C SER A 70 -0.19 -4.59 -44.57
N ARG A 71 0.35 -5.21 -45.62
CA ARG A 71 1.74 -5.15 -46.10
C ARG A 71 2.08 -3.81 -46.77
N LEU A 72 3.26 -3.27 -46.45
CA LEU A 72 4.04 -2.40 -47.34
C LEU A 72 5.43 -3.01 -47.58
N PRO A 73 6.03 -2.90 -48.78
CA PRO A 73 7.25 -3.61 -49.14
C PRO A 73 8.50 -2.81 -48.76
N GLY A 74 9.39 -3.39 -47.94
CA GLY A 74 10.72 -2.83 -47.62
C GLY A 74 11.11 -2.82 -46.14
N GLU A 75 10.17 -3.06 -45.22
CA GLU A 75 10.38 -3.03 -43.74
C GLU A 75 10.77 -4.40 -43.13
N ASP A 76 10.92 -5.45 -43.93
CA ASP A 76 10.95 -6.84 -43.45
C ASP A 76 12.21 -7.18 -42.63
N ASP A 77 13.40 -6.69 -42.99
CA ASP A 77 14.64 -7.01 -42.27
C ASP A 77 14.77 -6.26 -40.94
N GLN A 78 14.30 -5.00 -40.88
CA GLN A 78 14.33 -4.17 -39.68
C GLN A 78 13.29 -4.66 -38.65
N ARG A 79 12.04 -4.92 -39.09
CA ARG A 79 11.01 -5.54 -38.24
C ARG A 79 11.38 -6.94 -37.75
N MET A 80 12.04 -7.75 -38.56
CA MET A 80 12.51 -9.07 -38.13
C MET A 80 13.64 -8.96 -37.10
N SER A 81 14.56 -8.00 -37.27
CA SER A 81 15.61 -7.73 -36.26
C SER A 81 15.01 -7.24 -34.94
N GLU A 82 13.97 -6.41 -35.00
CA GLU A 82 13.21 -5.95 -33.84
C GLU A 82 12.52 -7.12 -33.15
N VAL A 83 11.70 -7.90 -33.86
CA VAL A 83 11.02 -9.07 -33.30
C VAL A 83 12.03 -10.05 -32.69
N VAL A 84 13.19 -10.27 -33.33
CA VAL A 84 14.26 -11.10 -32.77
C VAL A 84 14.86 -10.50 -31.50
N ALA A 85 15.05 -9.18 -31.42
CA ALA A 85 15.56 -8.51 -30.22
C ALA A 85 14.54 -8.50 -29.07
N HIS A 86 13.26 -8.30 -29.37
CA HIS A 86 12.14 -8.40 -28.44
C HIS A 86 12.02 -9.83 -27.90
N VAL A 87 12.09 -10.82 -28.81
CA VAL A 87 12.11 -12.25 -28.47
C VAL A 87 13.36 -12.62 -27.67
N LYS A 88 14.54 -12.06 -27.97
CA LYS A 88 15.76 -12.29 -27.17
C LYS A 88 15.65 -11.72 -25.77
N LEU A 89 15.11 -10.51 -25.59
CA LEU A 89 14.89 -9.91 -24.28
C LEU A 89 13.85 -10.71 -23.47
N ALA A 90 12.76 -11.10 -24.12
CA ALA A 90 11.76 -12.01 -23.56
C ALA A 90 12.37 -13.38 -23.21
N LEU A 91 13.22 -13.95 -24.07
CA LEU A 91 13.92 -15.21 -23.79
C LEU A 91 14.87 -15.05 -22.62
N LEU A 92 15.59 -13.93 -22.51
CA LEU A 92 16.55 -13.69 -21.43
C LEU A 92 15.84 -13.50 -20.09
N LEU A 93 14.69 -12.82 -20.09
CA LEU A 93 13.80 -12.76 -18.92
C LEU A 93 13.22 -14.14 -18.62
N ALA A 94 12.70 -14.88 -19.60
CA ALA A 94 12.12 -16.21 -19.41
C ALA A 94 13.15 -17.25 -18.94
N THR A 95 14.41 -17.15 -19.38
CA THR A 95 15.53 -18.02 -18.99
C THR A 95 16.34 -17.50 -17.81
N ALA A 96 15.93 -16.36 -17.22
CA ALA A 96 16.46 -15.86 -15.95
C ALA A 96 16.23 -16.84 -14.78
N THR A 97 15.57 -17.98 -15.03
CA THR A 97 15.60 -19.19 -14.20
C THR A 97 17.01 -19.67 -13.83
N ALA A 98 18.07 -19.18 -14.50
CA ALA A 98 19.48 -19.46 -14.17
C ALA A 98 20.24 -18.29 -13.51
N SER A 99 19.63 -17.11 -13.31
CA SER A 99 20.31 -15.88 -12.84
C SER A 99 19.70 -15.29 -11.57
N CYS A 100 20.49 -14.54 -10.82
CA CYS A 100 20.22 -14.06 -9.44
C CYS A 100 18.98 -13.15 -9.26
N PHE A 101 18.29 -12.75 -10.34
CA PHE A 101 17.25 -11.72 -10.28
C PHE A 101 15.90 -12.29 -9.82
N ARG A 102 15.36 -11.72 -8.74
CA ARG A 102 14.03 -12.04 -8.21
C ARG A 102 13.00 -10.94 -8.49
N SER A 103 13.44 -9.77 -8.96
CA SER A 103 12.56 -8.65 -9.27
C SER A 103 12.88 -8.02 -10.63
N VAL A 104 11.84 -7.58 -11.35
CA VAL A 104 11.93 -6.83 -12.60
C VAL A 104 11.18 -5.50 -12.48
N ILE A 105 11.81 -4.42 -12.91
CA ILE A 105 11.22 -3.08 -12.97
C ILE A 105 11.24 -2.63 -14.44
N ILE A 106 10.09 -2.19 -14.95
CA ILE A 106 9.91 -1.70 -16.32
C ILE A 106 9.44 -0.24 -16.25
N SER A 107 10.15 0.67 -16.91
CA SER A 107 9.77 2.11 -16.94
C SER A 107 10.23 2.84 -18.21
N GLY A 108 9.64 4.01 -18.47
CA GLY A 108 10.03 4.91 -19.58
C GLY A 108 9.50 4.46 -20.95
N TRP A 109 8.35 3.81 -20.94
CA TRP A 109 7.94 2.87 -21.96
C TRP A 109 7.55 3.47 -23.34
N PRO A 110 8.08 2.96 -24.46
CA PRO A 110 7.88 3.57 -25.78
C PRO A 110 6.87 2.88 -26.71
N SER A 111 6.47 1.61 -26.48
CA SER A 111 5.62 0.86 -27.45
C SER A 111 4.79 -0.26 -26.82
N PRO A 112 3.44 -0.22 -26.92
CA PRO A 112 2.56 -1.28 -26.40
C PRO A 112 2.93 -2.70 -26.85
N THR A 113 3.42 -2.87 -28.08
CA THR A 113 3.78 -4.18 -28.65
C THR A 113 4.93 -4.85 -27.90
N LEU A 114 5.98 -4.10 -27.57
CA LEU A 114 7.10 -4.63 -26.80
C LEU A 114 6.64 -5.06 -25.40
N LEU A 115 5.61 -4.41 -24.84
CA LEU A 115 5.21 -4.65 -23.46
C LEU A 115 4.51 -5.98 -23.40
N VAL A 116 3.61 -6.23 -24.35
CA VAL A 116 2.95 -7.53 -24.52
C VAL A 116 3.99 -8.65 -24.65
N VAL A 117 5.07 -8.45 -25.40
CA VAL A 117 6.13 -9.46 -25.52
C VAL A 117 6.86 -9.71 -24.20
N LEU A 118 7.20 -8.65 -23.44
CA LEU A 118 7.81 -8.80 -22.12
C LEU A 118 6.85 -9.42 -21.10
N LEU A 119 5.57 -9.07 -21.16
CA LEU A 119 4.54 -9.61 -20.28
C LEU A 119 4.30 -11.09 -20.56
N GLU A 120 4.33 -11.51 -21.83
CA GLU A 120 4.28 -12.93 -22.17
C GLU A 120 5.51 -13.68 -21.64
N ALA A 121 6.69 -13.04 -21.57
CA ALA A 121 7.85 -13.62 -20.91
C ALA A 121 7.66 -13.74 -19.39
N ILE A 122 7.14 -12.69 -18.74
CA ILE A 122 6.85 -12.68 -17.30
C ILE A 122 5.81 -13.75 -16.98
N LYS A 123 4.74 -13.87 -17.77
CA LYS A 123 3.67 -14.88 -17.61
C LYS A 123 4.19 -16.31 -17.43
N HIS A 124 5.21 -16.70 -18.20
CA HIS A 124 5.80 -18.05 -18.15
C HIS A 124 7.07 -18.14 -17.30
N ASN A 125 7.51 -17.04 -16.70
CA ASN A 125 8.72 -17.00 -15.91
C ASN A 125 8.51 -17.69 -14.54
N ALA A 126 9.49 -18.51 -14.13
CA ALA A 126 9.46 -19.28 -12.89
C ALA A 126 10.46 -18.80 -11.80
N GLY A 127 11.15 -17.68 -12.00
CA GLY A 127 12.17 -17.14 -11.09
C GLY A 127 11.91 -15.73 -10.53
N ILE A 128 11.12 -14.92 -11.24
CA ILE A 128 10.78 -13.54 -10.91
C ILE A 128 9.60 -13.58 -9.93
N LEU A 129 9.88 -13.17 -8.69
CA LEU A 129 8.90 -13.11 -7.61
C LEU A 129 8.23 -11.73 -7.51
N SER A 130 8.84 -10.69 -8.08
CA SER A 130 8.34 -9.32 -8.03
C SER A 130 8.39 -8.63 -9.39
N CYS A 131 7.31 -7.96 -9.78
CA CYS A 131 7.23 -7.18 -11.00
C CYS A 131 6.72 -5.77 -10.71
N ARG A 132 7.44 -4.75 -11.19
CA ARG A 132 7.02 -3.35 -11.13
C ARG A 132 6.95 -2.77 -12.52
N VAL A 133 5.81 -2.20 -12.89
CA VAL A 133 5.56 -1.61 -14.20
C VAL A 133 5.11 -0.17 -13.99
N VAL A 134 5.91 0.79 -14.49
CA VAL A 134 5.69 2.23 -14.32
C VAL A 134 5.45 2.89 -15.66
N LEU A 135 4.20 3.28 -15.91
CA LEU A 135 3.72 3.79 -17.19
C LEU A 135 2.93 5.10 -17.06
N VAL A 136 3.13 5.83 -15.96
CA VAL A 136 2.45 7.09 -15.65
C VAL A 136 2.62 8.10 -16.80
N GLY A 137 1.52 8.73 -17.22
CA GLY A 137 1.53 9.77 -18.25
C GLY A 137 1.90 9.30 -19.68
N THR A 138 1.82 7.99 -19.94
CA THR A 138 2.04 7.42 -21.28
C THR A 138 0.72 7.17 -22.02
N SER A 139 0.73 7.17 -23.36
CA SER A 139 -0.44 6.82 -24.19
C SER A 139 -0.63 5.30 -24.23
N ILE A 140 -1.16 4.74 -23.15
CA ILE A 140 -1.49 3.31 -23.04
C ILE A 140 -2.99 3.11 -23.10
N ASN A 141 -3.39 2.03 -23.77
CA ASN A 141 -4.77 1.61 -23.90
C ASN A 141 -5.07 0.34 -23.08
N ASP A 142 -6.36 0.07 -22.92
CA ASP A 142 -6.84 -1.10 -22.16
C ASP A 142 -6.24 -2.42 -22.61
N LYS A 143 -5.98 -2.61 -23.92
CA LYS A 143 -5.43 -3.88 -24.45
C LYS A 143 -4.10 -4.25 -23.78
N THR A 144 -3.29 -3.25 -23.49
CA THR A 144 -1.99 -3.43 -22.82
C THR A 144 -2.19 -3.88 -21.37
N VAL A 145 -3.13 -3.25 -20.66
CA VAL A 145 -3.47 -3.61 -19.29
C VAL A 145 -4.13 -4.99 -19.22
N LEU A 146 -4.91 -5.37 -20.23
CA LEU A 146 -5.48 -6.72 -20.35
C LEU A 146 -4.37 -7.78 -20.46
N ALA A 147 -3.35 -7.56 -21.29
CA ALA A 147 -2.20 -8.46 -21.39
C ALA A 147 -1.43 -8.55 -20.07
N LEU A 148 -1.34 -7.43 -19.36
CA LEU A 148 -0.68 -7.36 -18.05
C LEU A 148 -1.46 -8.12 -16.97
N ALA A 149 -2.78 -7.95 -16.94
CA ALA A 149 -3.68 -8.70 -16.09
C ALA A 149 -3.60 -10.21 -16.38
N GLU A 150 -3.54 -10.61 -17.65
CA GLU A 150 -3.36 -12.01 -18.03
C GLU A 150 -2.03 -12.57 -17.54
N ALA A 151 -0.94 -11.81 -17.68
CA ALA A 151 0.38 -12.20 -17.21
C ALA A 151 0.41 -12.38 -15.68
N ILE A 152 -0.18 -11.46 -14.93
CA ILE A 152 -0.30 -11.56 -13.47
C ILE A 152 -1.14 -12.79 -13.11
N ARG A 153 -2.31 -12.97 -13.72
CA ARG A 153 -3.23 -14.07 -13.39
C ARG A 153 -2.61 -15.45 -13.58
N LEU A 154 -1.79 -15.61 -14.62
CA LEU A 154 -1.24 -16.92 -15.02
C LEU A 154 0.17 -17.20 -14.50
N ASN A 155 0.88 -16.20 -13.98
CA ASN A 155 2.22 -16.42 -13.48
C ASN A 155 2.19 -17.30 -12.20
N PRO A 156 2.96 -18.41 -12.16
CA PRO A 156 2.92 -19.38 -11.06
C PRO A 156 3.77 -19.03 -9.84
N VAL A 157 4.57 -17.96 -9.87
CA VAL A 157 5.55 -17.61 -8.81
C VAL A 157 5.54 -16.12 -8.42
N LEU A 158 4.80 -15.26 -9.13
CA LEU A 158 4.80 -13.82 -8.91
C LEU A 158 4.08 -13.48 -7.60
N GLN A 159 4.86 -13.20 -6.57
CA GLN A 159 4.38 -12.91 -5.22
C GLN A 159 4.07 -11.42 -5.00
N SER A 160 4.67 -10.52 -5.78
CA SER A 160 4.47 -9.07 -5.64
C SER A 160 4.33 -8.38 -6.99
N CYS A 161 3.35 -7.49 -7.12
CA CYS A 161 3.12 -6.70 -8.32
C CYS A 161 2.83 -5.24 -7.99
N THR A 162 3.56 -4.30 -8.62
CA THR A 162 3.31 -2.86 -8.55
C THR A 162 3.01 -2.33 -9.95
N LEU A 163 1.84 -1.72 -10.16
CA LEU A 163 1.40 -1.16 -11.42
C LEU A 163 1.10 0.33 -11.25
N ARG A 164 1.94 1.17 -11.85
CA ARG A 164 1.76 2.62 -11.84
C ARG A 164 1.23 3.11 -13.17
N LEU A 165 -0.08 3.25 -13.24
CA LEU A 165 -0.84 3.56 -14.46
C LEU A 165 -1.59 4.90 -14.33
N GLY A 166 -1.29 5.70 -13.31
CA GLY A 166 -1.94 6.98 -13.08
C GLY A 166 -1.82 7.96 -14.27
N GLY A 167 -2.87 8.74 -14.49
CA GLY A 167 -2.95 9.71 -15.59
C GLY A 167 -2.94 9.11 -17.00
N THR A 168 -3.20 7.80 -17.13
CA THR A 168 -3.37 7.12 -18.44
C THR A 168 -4.85 6.98 -18.81
N PRO A 169 -5.21 6.91 -20.10
CA PRO A 169 -6.60 6.82 -20.54
C PRO A 169 -7.14 5.37 -20.44
N ILE A 170 -6.94 4.71 -19.30
CA ILE A 170 -7.50 3.38 -19.03
C ILE A 170 -8.95 3.49 -18.58
N SER A 171 -9.77 2.54 -19.03
CA SER A 171 -11.20 2.45 -18.71
C SER A 171 -11.50 1.33 -17.72
N ASP A 172 -12.78 1.20 -17.35
CA ASP A 172 -13.26 0.08 -16.53
C ASP A 172 -12.94 -1.30 -17.12
N GLN A 173 -12.77 -1.42 -18.45
CA GLN A 173 -12.37 -2.70 -19.05
C GLN A 173 -11.00 -3.17 -18.54
N ALA A 174 -10.04 -2.24 -18.40
CA ALA A 174 -8.73 -2.52 -17.84
C ALA A 174 -8.81 -2.83 -16.34
N GLY A 175 -9.57 -2.02 -15.59
CA GLY A 175 -9.78 -2.21 -14.16
C GLY A 175 -10.42 -3.57 -13.82
N LEU A 176 -11.45 -3.98 -14.56
CA LEU A 176 -12.09 -5.29 -14.44
C LEU A 176 -11.12 -6.45 -14.72
N ALA A 177 -10.23 -6.29 -15.71
CA ALA A 177 -9.22 -7.30 -16.00
C ALA A 177 -8.22 -7.46 -14.85
N LEU A 178 -7.73 -6.35 -14.28
CA LEU A 178 -6.84 -6.35 -13.12
C LEU A 178 -7.52 -6.98 -11.89
N ALA A 179 -8.76 -6.60 -11.61
CA ALA A 179 -9.54 -7.20 -10.53
C ALA A 179 -9.72 -8.71 -10.73
N GLY A 180 -10.03 -9.16 -11.94
CA GLY A 180 -10.12 -10.58 -12.28
C GLY A 180 -8.80 -11.33 -12.10
N ALA A 181 -7.67 -10.69 -12.44
CA ALA A 181 -6.35 -11.25 -12.24
C ALA A 181 -6.04 -11.43 -10.75
N ILE A 182 -6.28 -10.41 -9.93
CA ILE A 182 -6.09 -10.47 -8.48
C ILE A 182 -6.99 -11.53 -7.86
N ARG A 183 -8.28 -11.54 -8.20
CA ARG A 183 -9.26 -12.48 -7.61
C ARG A 183 -8.86 -13.95 -7.79
N HIS A 184 -8.28 -14.30 -8.93
CA HIS A 184 -7.99 -15.68 -9.32
C HIS A 184 -6.51 -16.05 -9.19
N ASN A 185 -5.66 -15.12 -8.75
CA ASN A 185 -4.25 -15.43 -8.53
C ASN A 185 -4.06 -16.09 -7.15
N GLU A 186 -3.42 -17.26 -7.14
CA GLU A 186 -3.22 -18.11 -5.96
C GLU A 186 -1.82 -17.97 -5.32
N VAL A 187 -0.99 -17.04 -5.82
CA VAL A 187 0.41 -16.85 -5.39
C VAL A 187 0.77 -15.41 -5.03
N LEU A 188 -0.01 -14.44 -5.50
CA LEU A 188 0.22 -13.01 -5.33
C LEU A 188 -0.12 -12.60 -3.90
N GLN A 189 0.91 -12.30 -3.11
CA GLN A 189 0.81 -11.91 -1.71
C GLN A 189 0.73 -10.38 -1.53
N SER A 190 1.24 -9.61 -2.49
CA SER A 190 1.26 -8.15 -2.44
C SER A 190 0.91 -7.53 -3.80
N CYS A 191 -0.02 -6.56 -3.79
CA CYS A 191 -0.45 -5.85 -5.00
C CYS A 191 -0.55 -4.34 -4.74
N GLU A 192 0.09 -3.53 -5.57
CA GLU A 192 0.04 -2.06 -5.55
C GLU A 192 -0.49 -1.59 -6.92
N LEU A 193 -1.66 -0.97 -6.93
CA LEU A 193 -2.30 -0.43 -8.13
C LEU A 193 -2.45 1.09 -7.99
N GLU A 194 -1.63 1.85 -8.71
CA GLU A 194 -1.81 3.30 -8.86
C GLU A 194 -2.59 3.59 -10.14
N LEU A 195 -3.89 3.82 -9.99
CA LEU A 195 -4.85 4.09 -11.05
C LEU A 195 -5.47 5.48 -10.93
N GLY A 196 -4.86 6.39 -10.14
CA GLY A 196 -5.32 7.75 -9.95
C GLY A 196 -5.39 8.56 -11.26
N ASN A 197 -6.33 9.49 -11.35
CA ASN A 197 -6.57 10.34 -12.52
C ASN A 197 -6.79 9.57 -13.84
N THR A 198 -7.46 8.42 -13.77
CA THR A 198 -7.85 7.60 -14.93
C THR A 198 -9.37 7.61 -15.16
N SER A 199 -9.85 7.00 -16.24
CA SER A 199 -11.29 6.95 -16.56
C SER A 199 -12.03 5.76 -15.92
N ILE A 200 -11.54 5.26 -14.78
CA ILE A 200 -12.21 4.20 -14.02
C ILE A 200 -13.36 4.76 -13.17
N SER A 201 -14.35 3.92 -12.92
CA SER A 201 -15.55 4.23 -12.14
C SER A 201 -15.79 3.18 -11.05
N ASP A 202 -16.94 3.28 -10.39
CA ASP A 202 -17.40 2.28 -9.43
C ASP A 202 -17.44 0.85 -9.99
N GLN A 203 -17.53 0.64 -11.32
CA GLN A 203 -17.44 -0.71 -11.88
C GLN A 203 -16.09 -1.38 -11.56
N THR A 204 -15.00 -0.65 -11.72
CA THR A 204 -13.66 -1.11 -11.35
C THR A 204 -13.55 -1.26 -9.83
N GLY A 205 -14.00 -0.25 -9.07
CA GLY A 205 -13.93 -0.27 -7.61
C GLY A 205 -14.66 -1.45 -6.98
N LEU A 206 -15.88 -1.74 -7.42
CA LEU A 206 -16.67 -2.91 -6.98
C LEU A 206 -15.97 -4.23 -7.34
N ALA A 207 -15.35 -4.32 -8.52
CA ALA A 207 -14.63 -5.52 -8.92
C ALA A 207 -13.36 -5.74 -8.09
N LEU A 208 -12.60 -4.69 -7.82
CA LEU A 208 -11.42 -4.74 -6.94
C LEU A 208 -11.81 -5.13 -5.51
N ALA A 209 -12.88 -4.55 -4.96
CA ALA A 209 -13.42 -4.95 -3.67
C ALA A 209 -13.81 -6.43 -3.65
N GLY A 210 -14.49 -6.92 -4.70
CA GLY A 210 -14.81 -8.34 -4.84
C GLY A 210 -13.56 -9.23 -4.94
N ALA A 211 -12.51 -8.76 -5.61
CA ALA A 211 -11.23 -9.46 -5.69
C ALA A 211 -10.55 -9.56 -4.33
N ILE A 212 -10.46 -8.46 -3.59
CA ILE A 212 -9.91 -8.42 -2.22
C ILE A 212 -10.72 -9.33 -1.33
N ARG A 213 -12.05 -9.24 -1.31
CA ARG A 213 -12.91 -10.06 -0.43
C ARG A 213 -12.65 -11.57 -0.58
N HIS A 214 -12.43 -12.03 -1.80
CA HIS A 214 -12.36 -13.46 -2.13
C HIS A 214 -10.95 -14.01 -2.28
N ASN A 215 -9.92 -13.16 -2.32
CA ASN A 215 -8.55 -13.62 -2.38
C ASN A 215 -8.04 -13.96 -0.97
N GLU A 216 -7.74 -15.24 -0.74
CA GLU A 216 -7.26 -15.78 0.54
C GLU A 216 -5.73 -15.74 0.69
N VAL A 217 -5.00 -15.41 -0.38
CA VAL A 217 -3.53 -15.39 -0.46
C VAL A 217 -2.97 -13.99 -0.30
N LEU A 218 -3.72 -12.97 -0.71
CA LEU A 218 -3.31 -11.57 -0.69
C LEU A 218 -3.18 -11.09 0.76
N GLN A 219 -1.97 -10.66 1.14
CA GLN A 219 -1.63 -10.18 2.48
C GLN A 219 -1.47 -8.66 2.51
N SER A 220 -1.16 -8.04 1.38
CA SER A 220 -0.97 -6.59 1.26
C SER A 220 -1.61 -6.08 -0.03
N CYS A 221 -2.41 -5.01 0.09
CA CYS A 221 -3.04 -4.36 -1.05
C CYS A 221 -2.96 -2.84 -0.92
N THR A 222 -2.42 -2.17 -1.93
CA THR A 222 -2.44 -0.72 -2.11
C THR A 222 -3.28 -0.40 -3.33
N LEU A 223 -4.29 0.45 -3.17
CA LEU A 223 -5.14 0.97 -4.25
C LEU A 223 -5.12 2.50 -4.19
N GLU A 224 -4.45 3.13 -5.15
CA GLU A 224 -4.56 4.56 -5.39
C GLU A 224 -5.56 4.79 -6.52
N LEU A 225 -6.71 5.36 -6.18
CA LEU A 225 -7.84 5.63 -7.07
C LEU A 225 -8.24 7.10 -7.03
N ASP A 226 -7.33 7.98 -6.61
CA ASP A 226 -7.53 9.42 -6.49
C ASP A 226 -8.00 10.08 -7.79
N GLY A 227 -8.92 11.03 -7.70
CA GLY A 227 -9.38 11.80 -8.86
C GLY A 227 -10.07 10.97 -9.96
N THR A 228 -10.62 9.80 -9.61
CA THR A 228 -11.41 8.94 -10.50
C THR A 228 -12.91 9.12 -10.28
N SER A 229 -13.75 8.47 -11.10
CA SER A 229 -15.22 8.54 -10.97
C SER A 229 -15.78 7.56 -9.92
N ILE A 230 -15.08 7.44 -8.79
CA ILE A 230 -15.46 6.60 -7.65
C ILE A 230 -16.42 7.35 -6.72
N SER A 231 -17.37 6.61 -6.15
CA SER A 231 -18.33 7.09 -5.16
C SER A 231 -18.40 6.18 -3.93
N ASP A 232 -19.34 6.47 -3.04
CA ASP A 232 -19.63 5.65 -1.87
C ASP A 232 -19.94 4.18 -2.20
N GLN A 233 -20.37 3.85 -3.43
CA GLN A 233 -20.59 2.44 -3.81
C GLN A 233 -19.30 1.61 -3.71
N THR A 234 -18.19 2.13 -4.22
CA THR A 234 -16.88 1.49 -4.10
C THR A 234 -16.41 1.49 -2.65
N GLY A 235 -16.53 2.62 -1.95
CA GLY A 235 -16.10 2.74 -0.56
C GLY A 235 -16.78 1.74 0.37
N LEU A 236 -18.10 1.59 0.24
CA LEU A 236 -18.88 0.59 0.98
C LEU A 236 -18.46 -0.85 0.64
N ALA A 237 -18.20 -1.14 -0.64
CA ALA A 237 -17.76 -2.47 -1.05
C ALA A 237 -16.34 -2.80 -0.55
N LEU A 238 -15.42 -1.84 -0.57
CA LEU A 238 -14.07 -1.99 0.00
C LEU A 238 -14.14 -2.22 1.51
N ALA A 239 -14.99 -1.47 2.23
CA ALA A 239 -15.23 -1.69 3.65
C ALA A 239 -15.78 -3.11 3.93
N GLU A 240 -16.75 -3.59 3.14
CA GLU A 240 -17.25 -4.96 3.27
C GLU A 240 -16.15 -5.99 2.98
N ALA A 241 -15.32 -5.76 1.96
CA ALA A 241 -14.21 -6.63 1.62
C ALA A 241 -13.17 -6.73 2.73
N ILE A 242 -12.74 -5.58 3.29
CA ILE A 242 -11.82 -5.52 4.43
C ILE A 242 -12.43 -6.21 5.64
N THR A 243 -13.71 -5.98 5.95
CA THR A 243 -14.37 -6.61 7.11
C THR A 243 -14.30 -8.14 7.08
N HIS A 244 -14.43 -8.74 5.89
CA HIS A 244 -14.53 -10.20 5.73
C HIS A 244 -13.23 -10.88 5.27
N ASN A 245 -12.22 -10.13 4.84
CA ASN A 245 -10.95 -10.72 4.42
C ASN A 245 -10.14 -11.15 5.66
N ALA A 246 -9.82 -12.44 5.75
CA ALA A 246 -9.10 -13.05 6.87
C ALA A 246 -7.58 -13.20 6.63
N GLY A 247 -7.05 -12.79 5.48
CA GLY A 247 -5.64 -12.88 5.11
C GLY A 247 -4.93 -11.52 4.95
N LEU A 248 -5.69 -10.44 4.72
CA LEU A 248 -5.16 -9.10 4.45
C LEU A 248 -4.64 -8.45 5.74
N GLN A 249 -3.32 -8.33 5.83
CA GLN A 249 -2.61 -7.76 6.98
C GLN A 249 -2.27 -6.27 6.77
N SER A 250 -2.16 -5.83 5.51
CA SER A 250 -1.88 -4.44 5.16
C SER A 250 -2.83 -3.96 4.06
N CYS A 251 -3.49 -2.83 4.27
CA CYS A 251 -4.38 -2.21 3.30
C CYS A 251 -4.12 -0.70 3.22
N GLU A 252 -3.87 -0.21 2.02
CA GLU A 252 -3.71 1.20 1.71
C GLU A 252 -4.71 1.59 0.64
N LEU A 253 -5.57 2.55 0.97
CA LEU A 253 -6.60 3.07 0.08
C LEU A 253 -6.41 4.57 -0.05
N GLU A 254 -5.98 5.02 -1.22
CA GLU A 254 -6.00 6.44 -1.59
C GLU A 254 -7.23 6.66 -2.46
N LEU A 255 -8.23 7.34 -1.88
CA LEU A 255 -9.53 7.60 -2.49
C LEU A 255 -9.84 9.10 -2.51
N GLY A 256 -8.80 9.95 -2.45
CA GLY A 256 -8.91 11.38 -2.42
C GLY A 256 -9.50 11.98 -3.70
N ASN A 257 -10.08 13.17 -3.60
CA ASN A 257 -10.70 13.89 -4.73
C ASN A 257 -11.75 13.05 -5.49
N THR A 258 -12.47 12.16 -4.81
CA THR A 258 -13.57 11.34 -5.35
C THR A 258 -14.93 11.78 -4.79
N SER A 259 -16.02 11.17 -5.26
CA SER A 259 -17.39 11.43 -4.75
C SER A 259 -17.72 10.63 -3.47
N ILE A 260 -16.74 10.51 -2.58
CA ILE A 260 -16.87 9.84 -1.27
C ILE A 260 -17.48 10.80 -0.24
N SER A 261 -18.31 10.25 0.66
CA SER A 261 -18.90 10.96 1.80
C SER A 261 -18.69 10.20 3.11
N ASP A 262 -19.28 10.72 4.19
CA ASP A 262 -19.29 10.07 5.50
C ASP A 262 -19.83 8.63 5.47
N GLN A 263 -20.64 8.24 4.47
CA GLN A 263 -21.10 6.85 4.36
C GLN A 263 -19.95 5.87 4.22
N THR A 264 -18.98 6.18 3.36
CA THR A 264 -17.76 5.39 3.19
C THR A 264 -16.88 5.46 4.43
N GLY A 265 -16.67 6.66 4.98
CA GLY A 265 -15.85 6.85 6.17
C GLY A 265 -16.33 6.05 7.37
N LEU A 266 -17.65 6.06 7.62
CA LEU A 266 -18.30 5.24 8.67
C LEU A 266 -18.14 3.73 8.41
N ALA A 267 -18.28 3.30 7.16
CA ALA A 267 -18.14 1.89 6.81
C ALA A 267 -16.69 1.39 6.95
N LEU A 268 -15.71 2.17 6.49
CA LEU A 268 -14.28 1.87 6.66
C LEU A 268 -13.89 1.85 8.13
N ALA A 269 -14.39 2.79 8.94
CA ALA A 269 -14.22 2.76 10.38
C ALA A 269 -14.80 1.47 11.01
N GLY A 270 -16.00 1.06 10.58
CA GLY A 270 -16.58 -0.22 10.99
C GLY A 270 -15.72 -1.42 10.60
N ALA A 271 -15.18 -1.43 9.38
CA ALA A 271 -14.29 -2.48 8.89
C ALA A 271 -13.00 -2.56 9.71
N ILE A 272 -12.36 -1.42 9.97
CA ILE A 272 -11.18 -1.34 10.84
C ILE A 272 -11.53 -1.83 12.23
N ARG A 273 -12.63 -1.39 12.84
CA ARG A 273 -13.02 -1.80 14.20
C ARG A 273 -13.12 -3.33 14.35
N HIS A 274 -13.68 -4.00 13.34
CA HIS A 274 -14.02 -5.42 13.41
C HIS A 274 -12.98 -6.36 12.78
N ASN A 275 -12.05 -5.85 11.97
CA ASN A 275 -11.02 -6.70 11.40
C ASN A 275 -9.90 -6.96 12.42
N GLU A 276 -9.76 -8.23 12.83
CA GLU A 276 -8.77 -8.70 13.80
C GLU A 276 -7.41 -9.08 13.18
N VAL A 277 -7.33 -9.16 11.84
CA VAL A 277 -6.15 -9.58 11.08
C VAL A 277 -5.34 -8.39 10.57
N LEU A 278 -6.00 -7.26 10.28
CA LEU A 278 -5.40 -6.05 9.73
C LEU A 278 -4.44 -5.42 10.76
N GLN A 279 -3.17 -5.31 10.37
CA GLN A 279 -2.09 -4.76 11.20
C GLN A 279 -1.67 -3.36 10.73
N HIS A 280 -1.81 -3.08 9.44
CA HIS A 280 -1.44 -1.81 8.82
C HIS A 280 -2.60 -1.28 7.98
N CYS A 281 -2.99 -0.04 8.20
CA CYS A 281 -4.05 0.61 7.45
C CYS A 281 -3.68 2.05 7.10
N THR A 282 -3.67 2.37 5.82
CA THR A 282 -3.53 3.73 5.30
C THR A 282 -4.83 4.10 4.58
N LEU A 283 -5.44 5.21 4.98
CA LEU A 283 -6.63 5.76 4.33
C LEU A 283 -6.37 7.22 3.97
N ASP A 284 -6.26 7.52 2.67
CA ASP A 284 -6.35 8.88 2.18
C ASP A 284 -7.76 9.13 1.64
N LEU A 285 -8.46 10.05 2.29
CA LEU A 285 -9.81 10.52 1.95
C LEU A 285 -9.80 12.04 1.72
N GLY A 286 -8.65 12.62 1.40
CA GLY A 286 -8.49 14.05 1.22
C GLY A 286 -9.32 14.60 0.05
N GLY A 287 -9.81 15.84 0.14
CA GLY A 287 -10.63 16.45 -0.92
C GLY A 287 -11.98 15.75 -1.17
N THR A 288 -12.45 14.92 -0.23
CA THR A 288 -13.77 14.27 -0.29
C THR A 288 -14.80 14.98 0.61
N SER A 289 -16.06 14.54 0.56
CA SER A 289 -17.16 15.13 1.35
C SER A 289 -17.30 14.50 2.75
N ILE A 290 -16.20 14.09 3.37
CA ILE A 290 -16.20 13.61 4.77
C ILE A 290 -16.18 14.76 5.78
N SER A 291 -16.68 14.49 6.97
CA SER A 291 -16.78 15.44 8.08
C SER A 291 -16.29 14.82 9.40
N ASP A 292 -16.48 15.54 10.51
CA ASP A 292 -16.22 15.03 11.86
C ASP A 292 -16.95 13.71 12.16
N GLN A 293 -18.03 13.35 11.46
CA GLN A 293 -18.68 12.05 11.63
C GLN A 293 -17.73 10.89 11.29
N THR A 294 -17.02 10.99 10.16
CA THR A 294 -15.99 10.02 9.77
C THR A 294 -14.85 10.01 10.77
N GLY A 295 -14.34 11.19 11.14
CA GLY A 295 -13.23 11.30 12.09
C GLY A 295 -13.52 10.70 13.46
N LEU A 296 -14.72 10.93 14.00
CA LEU A 296 -15.19 10.33 15.25
C LEU A 296 -15.29 8.81 15.16
N ALA A 297 -15.81 8.29 14.04
CA ALA A 297 -15.92 6.85 13.85
C ALA A 297 -14.55 6.17 13.70
N LEU A 298 -13.61 6.79 12.98
CA LEU A 298 -12.23 6.30 12.88
C LEU A 298 -11.54 6.30 14.25
N ALA A 299 -11.74 7.35 15.06
CA ALA A 299 -11.24 7.38 16.44
C ALA A 299 -11.84 6.26 17.30
N GLU A 300 -13.15 6.00 17.18
CA GLU A 300 -13.78 4.87 17.88
C GLU A 300 -13.21 3.53 17.41
N ALA A 301 -13.01 3.35 16.10
CA ALA A 301 -12.43 2.14 15.53
C ALA A 301 -11.00 1.89 16.04
N ILE A 302 -10.14 2.91 16.02
CA ILE A 302 -8.78 2.85 16.56
C ILE A 302 -8.81 2.57 18.05
N THR A 303 -9.74 3.15 18.82
CA THR A 303 -9.84 2.90 20.27
C THR A 303 -10.03 1.41 20.59
N HIS A 304 -10.85 0.71 19.80
CA HIS A 304 -11.28 -0.66 20.09
C HIS A 304 -10.53 -1.73 19.29
N ASN A 305 -9.86 -1.39 18.19
CA ASN A 305 -9.09 -2.37 17.44
C ASN A 305 -7.87 -2.84 18.26
N ALA A 306 -7.77 -4.16 18.44
CA ALA A 306 -6.73 -4.81 19.24
C ALA A 306 -5.60 -5.46 18.41
N GLY A 307 -5.65 -5.40 17.07
CA GLY A 307 -4.67 -5.95 16.14
C GLY A 307 -3.89 -4.89 15.33
N LEU A 308 -4.45 -3.70 15.16
CA LEU A 308 -3.89 -2.63 14.33
C LEU A 308 -2.64 -2.01 14.98
N GLN A 309 -1.51 -2.15 14.31
CA GLN A 309 -0.19 -1.71 14.77
C GLN A 309 0.22 -0.37 14.15
N SER A 310 -0.23 -0.08 12.94
CA SER A 310 0.03 1.17 12.23
C SER A 310 -1.24 1.67 11.55
N CYS A 311 -1.50 2.96 11.69
CA CYS A 311 -2.63 3.64 11.07
C CYS A 311 -2.19 4.99 10.52
N GLU A 312 -2.47 5.23 9.24
CA GLU A 312 -2.18 6.48 8.55
C GLU A 312 -3.47 7.04 7.97
N LEU A 313 -3.75 8.31 8.25
CA LEU A 313 -4.98 8.99 7.84
C LEU A 313 -4.64 10.28 7.09
N GLY A 314 -4.96 10.32 5.80
CA GLY A 314 -4.97 11.53 4.98
C GLY A 314 -6.39 12.11 4.94
N LEU A 315 -6.61 13.23 5.62
CA LEU A 315 -7.95 13.83 5.77
C LEU A 315 -7.95 15.31 5.33
N GLY A 316 -6.96 15.71 4.53
CA GLY A 316 -6.78 17.09 4.09
C GLY A 316 -7.89 17.58 3.15
N GLU A 317 -8.15 18.88 3.09
CA GLU A 317 -9.19 19.46 2.21
C GLU A 317 -10.61 18.89 2.45
N THR A 318 -10.95 18.58 3.71
CA THR A 318 -12.27 18.03 4.12
C THR A 318 -12.98 18.93 5.14
N SER A 319 -14.22 18.57 5.51
CA SER A 319 -14.99 19.28 6.54
C SER A 319 -14.70 18.79 7.97
N ILE A 320 -13.50 18.25 8.21
CA ILE A 320 -13.03 17.80 9.51
C ILE A 320 -12.49 18.99 10.33
N GLY A 321 -12.79 18.97 11.64
CA GLY A 321 -12.39 19.99 12.60
C GLY A 321 -11.81 19.39 13.89
N ASP A 322 -11.65 20.25 14.90
CA ASP A 322 -11.00 19.88 16.16
C ASP A 322 -11.69 18.76 16.95
N GLN A 323 -12.99 18.49 16.69
CA GLN A 323 -13.69 17.37 17.33
C GLN A 323 -13.05 16.03 16.96
N THR A 324 -12.69 15.86 15.68
CA THR A 324 -11.95 14.69 15.22
C THR A 324 -10.58 14.60 15.88
N GLY A 325 -9.84 15.71 15.95
CA GLY A 325 -8.52 15.75 16.58
C GLY A 325 -8.54 15.34 18.05
N LEU A 326 -9.51 15.86 18.81
CA LEU A 326 -9.72 15.50 20.22
C LEU A 326 -10.11 14.02 20.39
N ALA A 327 -10.96 13.50 19.50
CA ALA A 327 -11.35 12.09 19.54
C ALA A 327 -10.19 11.17 19.20
N LEU A 328 -9.35 11.51 18.22
CA LEU A 328 -8.13 10.76 17.90
C LEU A 328 -7.12 10.82 19.05
N ALA A 329 -6.97 11.96 19.73
CA ALA A 329 -6.16 12.06 20.93
C ALA A 329 -6.64 11.11 22.04
N GLU A 330 -7.95 11.06 22.26
CA GLU A 330 -8.55 10.10 23.20
C GLU A 330 -8.35 8.65 22.75
N ALA A 331 -8.45 8.36 21.45
CA ALA A 331 -8.21 7.04 20.89
C ALA A 331 -6.76 6.59 21.11
N ILE A 332 -5.77 7.45 20.86
CA ILE A 332 -4.35 7.19 21.13
C ILE A 332 -4.08 7.02 22.63
N ARG A 333 -4.77 7.80 23.46
CA ARG A 333 -4.71 7.68 24.92
C ARG A 333 -5.18 6.30 25.38
N LEU A 334 -6.24 5.77 24.78
CA LEU A 334 -6.88 4.52 25.19
C LEU A 334 -6.30 3.28 24.50
N ASN A 335 -5.80 3.39 23.27
CA ASN A 335 -5.27 2.26 22.53
C ASN A 335 -3.94 1.78 23.16
N ALA A 336 -3.76 0.45 23.24
CA ALA A 336 -2.61 -0.20 23.87
C ALA A 336 -1.76 -1.03 22.90
N VAL A 337 -2.05 -0.98 21.61
CA VAL A 337 -1.53 -1.86 20.57
C VAL A 337 -0.83 -1.06 19.48
N LEU A 338 -1.40 0.08 19.09
CA LEU A 338 -0.92 0.96 18.06
C LEU A 338 0.49 1.45 18.39
N GLN A 339 1.39 1.26 17.42
CA GLN A 339 2.82 1.58 17.50
C GLN A 339 3.20 2.74 16.59
N SER A 340 2.45 2.94 15.51
CA SER A 340 2.67 4.00 14.53
C SER A 340 1.34 4.68 14.20
N PHE A 341 1.33 6.01 14.19
CA PHE A 341 0.18 6.80 13.81
C PHE A 341 0.58 8.01 12.97
N THR A 342 0.04 8.12 11.76
CA THR A 342 0.26 9.28 10.88
C THR A 342 -1.06 9.96 10.62
N LEU A 343 -1.09 11.29 10.69
CA LEU A 343 -2.28 12.09 10.43
C LEU A 343 -1.91 13.33 9.61
N GLU A 344 -2.40 13.38 8.37
CA GLU A 344 -2.27 14.50 7.45
C GLU A 344 -3.58 15.30 7.38
N LEU A 345 -3.51 16.59 7.73
CA LEU A 345 -4.69 17.45 7.92
C LEU A 345 -4.59 18.77 7.14
N ARG A 346 -3.85 18.79 6.01
CA ARG A 346 -3.66 20.02 5.23
C ARG A 346 -5.01 20.62 4.84
N ASP A 347 -5.16 21.93 4.98
CA ASP A 347 -6.38 22.65 4.57
C ASP A 347 -7.69 22.11 5.21
N THR A 348 -7.65 21.78 6.50
CA THR A 348 -8.83 21.42 7.33
C THR A 348 -9.19 22.53 8.33
N SER A 349 -10.31 22.40 9.04
CA SER A 349 -10.73 23.35 10.10
C SER A 349 -10.09 23.05 11.46
N ILE A 350 -8.98 22.31 11.48
CA ILE A 350 -8.26 21.93 12.70
C ILE A 350 -7.32 23.06 13.16
N SER A 351 -7.31 23.31 14.46
CA SER A 351 -6.45 24.30 15.11
C SER A 351 -5.28 23.64 15.87
N GLU A 352 -4.40 24.48 16.45
CA GLU A 352 -3.30 24.03 17.32
C GLU A 352 -3.78 23.19 18.52
N GLN A 353 -5.06 23.29 18.89
CA GLN A 353 -5.66 22.49 19.97
C GLN A 353 -5.56 20.99 19.71
N THR A 354 -5.74 20.56 18.46
CA THR A 354 -5.60 19.15 18.08
C THR A 354 -4.18 18.65 18.27
N GLY A 355 -3.18 19.41 17.80
CA GLY A 355 -1.76 19.05 17.97
C GLY A 355 -1.35 18.99 19.45
N ALA A 356 -1.89 19.90 20.27
CA ALA A 356 -1.68 19.90 21.72
C ALA A 356 -2.33 18.68 22.40
N ALA A 357 -3.57 18.34 22.05
CA ALA A 357 -4.28 17.19 22.61
C ALA A 357 -3.60 15.86 22.25
N LEU A 358 -3.20 15.69 20.98
CA LEU A 358 -2.45 14.51 20.53
C LEU A 358 -1.10 14.39 21.24
N SER A 359 -0.39 15.53 21.38
CA SER A 359 0.87 15.58 22.14
C SER A 359 0.68 15.18 23.61
N GLU A 360 -0.36 15.70 24.26
CA GLU A 360 -0.68 15.40 25.65
C GLU A 360 -1.04 13.92 25.84
N ALA A 361 -1.80 13.34 24.92
CA ALA A 361 -2.15 11.91 24.94
C ALA A 361 -0.90 11.01 24.86
N VAL A 362 0.13 11.38 24.09
CA VAL A 362 1.37 10.60 24.05
C VAL A 362 2.19 10.78 25.34
N VAL A 363 2.31 12.02 25.82
CA VAL A 363 3.14 12.36 26.99
C VAL A 363 2.59 11.75 28.28
N GLN A 364 1.28 11.90 28.52
CA GLN A 364 0.67 11.61 29.81
C GLN A 364 0.31 10.14 30.01
N ALA A 365 0.23 9.37 28.93
CA ALA A 365 -0.70 8.26 28.90
C ALA A 365 -0.25 7.07 28.05
N ASN A 366 0.13 7.33 26.80
CA ASN A 366 0.50 6.27 25.88
C ASN A 366 1.95 5.78 26.08
N ALA A 367 2.14 4.46 26.13
CA ALA A 367 3.45 3.82 26.27
C ALA A 367 3.79 2.86 25.12
N THR A 368 2.95 2.79 24.08
CA THR A 368 3.05 1.80 22.98
C THR A 368 3.42 2.45 21.66
N LEU A 369 2.99 3.69 21.45
CA LEU A 369 3.26 4.47 20.26
C LEU A 369 4.74 4.85 20.24
N THR A 370 5.41 4.44 19.18
CA THR A 370 6.85 4.64 18.95
C THR A 370 7.12 5.62 17.82
N SER A 371 6.16 5.79 16.90
CA SER A 371 6.23 6.76 15.82
C SER A 371 4.92 7.52 15.72
N MET A 372 5.00 8.83 15.57
CA MET A 372 3.84 9.66 15.27
C MET A 372 4.26 10.77 14.33
N THR A 373 3.49 10.95 13.26
CA THR A 373 3.68 12.06 12.32
C THR A 373 2.40 12.85 12.21
N LEU A 374 2.49 14.17 12.40
CA LEU A 374 1.37 15.10 12.29
C LEU A 374 1.76 16.26 11.39
N SER A 375 0.80 16.74 10.60
CA SER A 375 0.87 18.04 9.94
C SER A 375 -0.28 18.91 10.47
N PRO A 376 -0.08 19.83 11.43
CA PRO A 376 1.19 20.45 11.88
C PRO A 376 2.02 19.61 12.87
N ALA A 377 3.31 19.97 13.01
CA ALA A 377 4.32 19.19 13.74
C ALA A 377 4.04 19.01 15.24
N LEU A 378 4.53 17.89 15.79
CA LEU A 378 4.45 17.54 17.21
C LEU A 378 5.25 18.47 18.11
N SER A 379 4.85 18.55 19.38
CA SER A 379 5.64 19.21 20.43
C SER A 379 6.92 18.42 20.77
N GLU A 380 7.97 19.12 21.21
CA GLU A 380 9.24 18.49 21.62
C GLU A 380 9.05 17.46 22.76
N SER A 381 8.11 17.72 23.68
CA SER A 381 7.76 16.78 24.75
C SER A 381 7.14 15.50 24.22
N ALA A 382 6.30 15.57 23.17
CA ALA A 382 5.75 14.39 22.52
C ALA A 382 6.85 13.58 21.83
N CYS A 383 7.78 14.23 21.11
CA CYS A 383 8.93 13.54 20.51
C CYS A 383 9.77 12.77 21.55
N ARG A 384 10.07 13.39 22.70
CA ARG A 384 10.76 12.71 23.82
C ARG A 384 9.95 11.53 24.39
N ALA A 385 8.63 11.65 24.45
CA ALA A 385 7.78 10.56 24.92
C ALA A 385 7.77 9.37 23.95
N LEU A 386 7.85 9.62 22.64
CA LEU A 386 8.01 8.58 21.62
C LEU A 386 9.38 7.89 21.72
N GLU A 387 10.47 8.66 21.88
CA GLU A 387 11.82 8.13 22.13
C GLU A 387 11.84 7.23 23.38
N ARG A 388 11.25 7.71 24.49
CA ARG A 388 11.06 6.90 25.70
C ARG A 388 10.35 5.58 25.37
N ASN A 389 9.24 5.63 24.63
CA ASN A 389 8.47 4.44 24.29
C ASN A 389 9.25 3.44 23.42
N GLN A 390 10.08 3.93 22.49
CA GLN A 390 11.00 3.09 21.70
C GLN A 390 12.00 2.34 22.58
N GLU A 391 12.48 2.97 23.66
CA GLU A 391 13.46 2.37 24.57
C GLU A 391 12.85 1.38 25.58
N LEU A 392 11.57 1.52 25.94
CA LEU A 392 10.91 0.72 26.98
C LEU A 392 11.10 -0.80 26.82
N PRO A 393 10.95 -1.42 25.63
CA PRO A 393 11.17 -2.87 25.47
C PRO A 393 12.61 -3.31 25.81
N SER A 394 13.60 -2.49 25.44
CA SER A 394 15.01 -2.77 25.72
C SER A 394 15.35 -2.61 27.20
N LEU A 395 14.81 -1.57 27.84
CA LEU A 395 14.96 -1.31 29.28
C LEU A 395 14.34 -2.45 30.11
N TRP A 396 13.23 -3.01 29.64
CA TRP A 396 12.60 -4.16 30.30
C TRP A 396 13.53 -5.38 30.28
N CYS A 397 14.09 -5.68 29.11
CA CYS A 397 15.06 -6.77 28.95
C CYS A 397 16.30 -6.57 29.84
N HIS A 398 16.83 -5.34 29.91
CA HIS A 398 17.97 -5.03 30.77
C HIS A 398 17.63 -5.20 32.25
N LEU A 399 16.45 -4.74 32.68
CA LEU A 399 16.03 -4.85 34.06
C LEU A 399 15.81 -6.30 34.49
N VAL A 400 15.22 -7.13 33.63
CA VAL A 400 15.11 -8.58 33.84
C VAL A 400 16.50 -9.21 34.00
N ARG A 401 17.48 -8.82 33.16
CA ARG A 401 18.86 -9.30 33.29
C ARG A 401 19.51 -8.87 34.60
N VAL A 402 19.29 -7.63 35.05
CA VAL A 402 19.78 -7.13 36.34
C VAL A 402 19.16 -7.91 37.49
N ALA A 403 17.83 -8.11 37.48
CA ALA A 403 17.13 -8.86 38.52
C ALA A 403 17.66 -10.31 38.64
N ARG A 404 17.98 -10.96 37.52
CA ARG A 404 18.48 -12.35 37.50
C ARG A 404 19.96 -12.50 37.78
N ARG A 405 20.80 -11.58 37.31
CA ARG A 405 22.27 -11.77 37.24
C ARG A 405 23.08 -10.77 38.06
N SER A 406 22.43 -9.90 38.82
CA SER A 406 23.15 -8.95 39.66
C SER A 406 23.99 -9.68 40.72
N ALA A 407 25.26 -9.29 40.84
CA ALA A 407 26.16 -9.75 41.90
C ALA A 407 25.90 -9.03 43.25
N SER A 408 25.03 -8.01 43.28
CA SER A 408 24.71 -7.26 44.49
C SER A 408 23.78 -8.06 45.39
N ARG A 409 24.26 -8.40 46.59
CA ARG A 409 23.49 -9.16 47.59
C ARG A 409 22.21 -8.43 48.02
N ASN A 410 22.29 -7.11 48.24
CA ASN A 410 21.12 -6.30 48.61
C ASN A 410 20.02 -6.34 47.53
N LEU A 411 20.40 -6.32 46.25
CA LEU A 411 19.43 -6.35 45.15
C LEU A 411 18.79 -7.74 45.04
N GLN A 412 19.57 -8.80 45.23
CA GLN A 412 19.05 -10.17 45.28
C GLN A 412 18.08 -10.37 46.45
N ASP A 413 18.39 -9.81 47.63
CA ASP A 413 17.49 -9.87 48.79
C ASP A 413 16.15 -9.19 48.49
N ILE A 414 16.17 -7.99 47.86
CA ILE A 414 14.96 -7.27 47.44
C ILE A 414 14.16 -8.10 46.43
N VAL A 415 14.80 -8.59 45.37
CA VAL A 415 14.14 -9.39 44.33
C VAL A 415 13.54 -10.68 44.91
N SER A 416 14.23 -11.33 45.84
CA SER A 416 13.73 -12.53 46.51
C SER A 416 12.49 -12.26 47.37
N ALA A 417 12.37 -11.06 47.95
CA ALA A 417 11.24 -10.67 48.79
C ALA A 417 9.95 -10.37 47.99
N MET A 418 10.06 -9.88 46.75
CA MET A 418 8.90 -9.46 45.94
C MET A 418 8.69 -10.22 44.63
N SER A 419 9.63 -11.07 44.21
CA SER A 419 9.77 -11.68 42.87
C SER A 419 10.39 -10.77 41.80
N GLU A 420 11.01 -11.39 40.79
CA GLU A 420 11.58 -10.72 39.61
C GLU A 420 10.56 -9.82 38.91
N GLN A 421 9.35 -10.33 38.69
CA GLN A 421 8.33 -9.61 37.93
C GLN A 421 7.80 -8.39 38.70
N ALA A 422 7.66 -8.48 40.03
CA ALA A 422 7.22 -7.34 40.83
C ALA A 422 8.32 -6.27 40.92
N PHE A 423 9.58 -6.66 41.11
CA PHE A 423 10.71 -5.74 41.07
C PHE A 423 10.75 -4.98 39.73
N CYS A 424 10.65 -5.71 38.62
CA CYS A 424 10.64 -5.09 37.29
C CYS A 424 9.49 -4.10 37.14
N ARG A 425 8.29 -4.44 37.60
CA ARG A 425 7.11 -3.56 37.57
C ARG A 425 7.30 -2.30 38.42
N GLU A 426 7.83 -2.42 39.64
CA GLU A 426 8.03 -1.26 40.52
C GLU A 426 9.04 -0.26 39.94
N VAL A 427 10.14 -0.74 39.35
CA VAL A 427 11.11 0.15 38.69
C VAL A 427 10.51 0.76 37.41
N PHE A 428 9.72 0.00 36.65
CA PHE A 428 9.09 0.52 35.43
C PHE A 428 8.04 1.61 35.70
N LYS A 429 7.46 1.69 36.90
CA LYS A 429 6.56 2.80 37.26
C LYS A 429 7.19 4.17 37.07
N PHE A 430 8.51 4.28 37.23
CA PHE A 430 9.24 5.53 37.05
C PHE A 430 9.54 5.86 35.58
N LEU A 431 9.47 4.87 34.69
CA LEU A 431 9.73 5.01 33.25
C LEU A 431 8.45 5.19 32.44
N LEU A 432 7.31 4.77 32.99
CA LEU A 432 6.02 4.86 32.32
C LEU A 432 5.40 6.27 32.43
N PRO A 433 4.51 6.64 31.50
CA PRO A 433 3.73 7.87 31.62
C PRO A 433 2.99 7.98 32.97
N PRO A 434 2.84 9.19 33.53
CA PRO A 434 2.22 9.39 34.84
C PRO A 434 0.78 8.86 34.91
N GLY A 435 -0.02 9.05 33.85
CA GLY A 435 -1.39 8.57 33.74
C GLY A 435 -1.54 7.10 33.31
N TYR A 436 -0.43 6.39 33.03
CA TYR A 436 -0.49 5.04 32.47
C TYR A 436 -1.31 4.05 33.31
N PHE A 437 -1.16 4.10 34.64
CA PHE A 437 -1.85 3.15 35.53
C PHE A 437 -3.34 3.45 35.69
N GLU A 438 -3.72 4.73 35.73
CA GLU A 438 -5.13 5.13 35.76
C GLU A 438 -5.85 4.65 34.51
N GLN A 439 -5.14 4.66 33.38
CA GLN A 439 -5.66 4.19 32.10
C GLN A 439 -5.83 2.70 32.01
N GLN A 440 -4.86 1.94 32.52
CA GLN A 440 -5.02 0.49 32.63
C GLN A 440 -6.26 0.12 33.46
N GLN A 441 -6.55 0.88 34.52
CA GLN A 441 -7.77 0.67 35.31
C GLN A 441 -9.04 1.07 34.55
N GLN A 442 -9.04 2.18 33.83
CA GLN A 442 -10.18 2.61 32.99
C GLN A 442 -10.49 1.56 31.92
N ARG A 443 -9.47 1.08 31.19
CA ARG A 443 -9.62 0.01 30.19
C ARG A 443 -10.22 -1.26 30.78
N GLN A 444 -9.70 -1.73 31.91
CA GLN A 444 -10.24 -2.93 32.57
C GLN A 444 -11.69 -2.72 33.04
N ARG A 445 -12.11 -1.49 33.37
CA ARG A 445 -13.51 -1.20 33.69
C ARG A 445 -14.39 -1.24 32.45
N GLN A 446 -13.95 -0.64 31.33
CA GLN A 446 -14.67 -0.66 30.06
C GLN A 446 -14.84 -2.10 29.53
N GLN A 447 -13.75 -2.87 29.46
CA GLN A 447 -13.80 -4.28 29.03
C GLN A 447 -14.77 -5.11 29.88
N ARG A 448 -14.82 -4.87 31.19
CA ARG A 448 -15.78 -5.55 32.08
C ARG A 448 -17.22 -5.12 31.82
N GLN A 449 -17.47 -3.85 31.50
CA GLN A 449 -18.80 -3.36 31.18
C GLN A 449 -19.28 -3.92 29.84
N GLU A 450 -18.42 -3.96 28.82
CA GLU A 450 -18.73 -4.55 27.51
C GLU A 450 -19.03 -6.05 27.62
N GLN A 451 -18.21 -6.80 28.37
CA GLN A 451 -18.46 -8.22 28.64
C GLN A 451 -19.79 -8.44 29.38
N GLN A 452 -20.15 -7.55 30.31
CA GLN A 452 -21.44 -7.62 31.01
C GLN A 452 -22.62 -7.30 30.09
N GLN A 453 -22.47 -6.36 29.16
CA GLN A 453 -23.51 -6.03 28.18
C GLN A 453 -23.71 -7.16 27.16
N GLN A 454 -22.64 -7.83 26.73
CA GLN A 454 -22.71 -8.98 25.84
C GLN A 454 -23.27 -10.25 26.53
N GLN A 455 -23.14 -10.36 27.85
CA GLN A 455 -23.64 -11.50 28.65
C GLN A 455 -25.07 -11.34 29.16
N CYS A 456 -25.73 -10.18 28.97
CA CYS A 456 -27.15 -10.03 29.24
C CYS A 456 -27.95 -10.43 27.99
N PRO A 457 -28.59 -11.62 27.94
CA PRO A 457 -29.56 -11.87 26.89
C PRO A 457 -30.73 -10.91 27.12
N LEU A 458 -31.09 -10.15 26.09
CA LEU A 458 -32.34 -9.39 26.05
C LEU A 458 -33.49 -10.34 26.36
N VAL A 459 -33.96 -10.32 27.61
CA VAL A 459 -35.29 -10.80 27.97
C VAL A 459 -36.24 -9.69 27.55
N HIS A 460 -36.78 -9.76 26.34
CA HIS A 460 -38.04 -9.13 25.99
C HIS A 460 -38.76 -9.86 24.87
#